data_AF-F2BCB9-F1
#
_entry.id   AF-F2BCB9-F1
#
_cell.length_a   1.000
_cell.length_b   1.000
_cell.length_c   1.000
_cell.angle_alpha   90.00
_cell.angle_beta   90.00
_cell.angle_gamma   90.00
#
_symmetry.space_group_name_H-M   'P 1'
#
loop_
_entity.id
_entity.type
_entity.pdbx_description
1 polymer ?
#
loop_
_entity_poly.entity_id
_entity_poly.type
_entity_poly.pdbx_seq_one_letter_code
_entity_poly.pdbx_strand_id
1 'polypeptide(L)'
;MKLVKSLSLAVLTAAILAACGGGDKSAPAASQPQAQQAQGSESDGMPADLAAVIDGYPTPDPVLTQPIEISDKKSPTGMKELQKFAELANGPAQRQAAELQQKIQSQLRNQKSNQGPSPELLASIKEMGGVLDKMKQEVAAQNLQDPEVKNLADRAMLGSEFAYKVIEYMASQAGKMDGEAAQKSAAFMNAFNGKTTAMQKALVENQRLVGEAAQKLSEKYSK
;
A
#
# COMPACT_ATOMS: atom_id res chain seq x y z
N MET A 1 10.44 -22.30 -6.85
CA MET A 1 9.06 -22.14 -6.30
C MET A 1 9.01 -21.60 -4.87
N LYS A 2 9.79 -22.09 -3.89
CA LYS A 2 9.78 -21.54 -2.51
C LYS A 2 10.25 -20.07 -2.42
N LEU A 3 11.31 -19.72 -3.17
CA LEU A 3 11.86 -18.35 -3.21
C LEU A 3 10.87 -17.31 -3.78
N VAL A 4 10.14 -17.67 -4.85
CA VAL A 4 9.13 -16.79 -5.48
C VAL A 4 7.93 -16.55 -4.55
N LYS A 5 7.53 -17.58 -3.77
CA LYS A 5 6.48 -17.45 -2.75
C LYS A 5 6.91 -16.66 -1.50
N SER A 6 8.21 -16.57 -1.20
CA SER A 6 8.72 -15.68 -0.15
C SER A 6 8.93 -14.25 -0.64
N LEU A 7 9.21 -14.05 -1.94
CA LEU A 7 9.42 -12.74 -2.55
C LEU A 7 8.11 -11.98 -2.81
N SER A 8 6.95 -12.64 -2.71
CA SER A 8 5.66 -11.97 -2.59
C SER A 8 5.53 -11.33 -1.21
N LEU A 9 6.32 -10.29 -0.97
CA LEU A 9 6.15 -9.30 0.08
C LEU A 9 4.77 -8.67 -0.11
N ALA A 10 3.74 -9.32 0.45
CA ALA A 10 2.42 -8.75 0.64
C ALA A 10 2.53 -7.70 1.75
N VAL A 11 3.23 -6.61 1.46
CA VAL A 11 3.36 -5.52 2.43
C VAL A 11 2.11 -4.67 2.35
N LEU A 12 1.35 -4.68 3.45
CA LEU A 12 0.33 -3.68 3.82
C LEU A 12 -0.89 -3.50 2.92
N THR A 13 -1.01 -4.16 1.77
CA THR A 13 -2.16 -3.97 0.86
C THR A 13 -3.49 -4.45 1.46
N ALA A 14 -3.51 -5.54 2.22
CA ALA A 14 -4.79 -6.14 2.65
C ALA A 14 -5.55 -5.30 3.70
N ALA A 15 -4.87 -4.48 4.53
CA ALA A 15 -5.57 -3.63 5.50
C ALA A 15 -6.35 -2.50 4.83
N ILE A 16 -5.83 -1.99 3.71
CA ILE A 16 -6.47 -0.95 2.91
C ILE A 16 -7.70 -1.52 2.19
N LEU A 17 -7.61 -2.72 1.62
CA LEU A 17 -8.77 -3.37 1.00
C LEU A 17 -9.90 -3.63 2.00
N ALA A 18 -9.59 -4.04 3.23
CA ALA A 18 -10.60 -4.26 4.27
C ALA A 18 -11.24 -2.96 4.79
N ALA A 19 -10.46 -1.89 4.95
CA ALA A 19 -10.95 -0.56 5.35
C ALA A 19 -11.82 0.11 4.26
N CYS A 20 -11.61 -0.25 3.00
CA CYS A 20 -12.34 0.28 1.85
C CYS A 20 -13.48 -0.63 1.34
N GLY A 21 -13.97 -1.57 2.17
CA GLY A 21 -15.17 -2.37 1.87
C GLY A 21 -14.95 -3.68 1.11
N GLY A 22 -13.70 -4.16 0.99
CA GLY A 22 -13.38 -5.48 0.43
C GLY A 22 -13.68 -6.61 1.42
N GLY A 23 -14.96 -6.86 1.69
CA GLY A 23 -15.43 -8.08 2.33
C GLY A 23 -15.72 -9.14 1.28
N ASP A 24 -15.05 -10.29 1.38
CA ASP A 24 -15.28 -11.49 0.56
C ASP A 24 -16.77 -11.87 0.51
N LYS A 25 -17.42 -11.57 -0.63
CA LYS A 25 -18.55 -12.33 -1.16
C LYS A 25 -18.48 -12.30 -2.68
N SER A 26 -18.18 -13.44 -3.28
CA SER A 26 -18.48 -13.71 -4.67
C SER A 26 -19.98 -13.48 -4.93
N ALA A 27 -20.35 -12.41 -5.64
CA ALA A 27 -21.65 -12.24 -6.31
C ALA A 27 -21.60 -11.06 -7.31
N PRO A 28 -22.55 -11.02 -8.27
CA PRO A 28 -22.32 -11.03 -9.72
C PRO A 28 -21.88 -9.68 -10.29
N ALA A 29 -21.46 -9.68 -11.56
CA ALA A 29 -21.16 -8.47 -12.33
C ALA A 29 -22.27 -7.41 -12.19
N ALA A 30 -22.05 -6.44 -11.31
CA ALA A 30 -22.88 -5.25 -11.15
C ALA A 30 -22.06 -4.06 -11.66
N SER A 31 -22.46 -3.62 -12.85
CA SER A 31 -22.15 -2.36 -13.54
C SER A 31 -21.10 -1.47 -12.88
N GLN A 32 -19.92 -1.41 -13.50
CA GLN A 32 -18.95 -0.33 -13.28
C GLN A 32 -19.69 1.02 -13.31
N PRO A 33 -19.56 1.88 -12.29
CA PRO A 33 -19.80 3.29 -12.49
C PRO A 33 -18.70 3.76 -13.44
N GLN A 34 -19.07 4.13 -14.67
CA GLN A 34 -18.16 4.83 -15.56
C GLN A 34 -17.61 6.04 -14.80
N ALA A 35 -16.29 6.12 -14.70
CA ALA A 35 -15.62 7.32 -14.24
C ALA A 35 -15.96 8.45 -15.23
N GLN A 36 -16.98 9.25 -14.91
CA GLN A 36 -17.19 10.52 -15.59
C GLN A 36 -16.00 11.41 -15.22
N GLN A 37 -15.13 11.56 -16.21
CA GLN A 37 -14.04 12.52 -16.21
C GLN A 37 -14.67 13.92 -16.29
N ALA A 38 -15.08 14.45 -15.14
CA ALA A 38 -15.53 15.82 -15.03
C ALA A 38 -14.29 16.73 -15.06
N GLN A 39 -14.13 17.48 -16.15
CA GLN A 39 -13.20 18.61 -16.23
C GLN A 39 -13.75 19.76 -15.37
N GLY A 40 -13.45 19.69 -14.08
CA GLY A 40 -13.47 20.75 -13.08
C GLY A 40 -12.37 20.42 -12.08
N SER A 41 -11.88 21.38 -11.30
CA SER A 41 -10.99 21.01 -10.18
C SER A 41 -11.78 20.03 -9.31
N GLU A 42 -11.22 18.89 -8.89
CA GLU A 42 -11.95 17.84 -8.14
C GLU A 42 -12.60 18.37 -6.84
N SER A 43 -12.24 19.60 -6.44
CA SER A 43 -12.70 20.37 -5.28
C SER A 43 -13.74 21.46 -5.61
N ASP A 44 -14.14 21.66 -6.87
CA ASP A 44 -15.10 22.70 -7.28
C ASP A 44 -16.50 22.44 -6.68
N GLY A 45 -17.02 23.42 -5.93
CA GLY A 45 -18.32 23.32 -5.24
C GLY A 45 -18.28 22.62 -3.88
N MET A 46 -17.10 22.25 -3.38
CA MET A 46 -16.90 21.61 -2.08
C MET A 46 -16.57 22.62 -0.98
N PRO A 47 -17.06 22.42 0.27
CA PRO A 47 -16.55 23.14 1.44
C PRO A 47 -15.02 23.09 1.52
N ALA A 48 -14.38 24.21 1.88
CA ALA A 48 -12.92 24.35 1.85
C ALA A 48 -12.18 23.34 2.74
N ASP A 49 -12.78 22.96 3.86
CA ASP A 49 -12.25 21.96 4.79
C ASP A 49 -12.27 20.54 4.19
N LEU A 50 -13.29 20.20 3.39
CA LEU A 50 -13.38 18.94 2.66
C LEU A 50 -12.49 18.93 1.42
N ALA A 51 -12.39 20.06 0.71
CA ALA A 51 -11.43 20.23 -0.39
C ALA A 51 -9.99 19.97 0.08
N ALA A 52 -9.61 20.53 1.24
CA ALA A 52 -8.30 20.27 1.84
C ALA A 52 -8.05 18.80 2.19
N VAL A 53 -9.10 18.01 2.48
CA VAL A 53 -8.97 16.55 2.69
C VAL A 53 -8.70 15.82 1.37
N ILE A 54 -9.28 16.27 0.25
CA ILE A 54 -9.00 15.70 -1.06
C ILE A 54 -7.62 16.09 -1.55
N ASP A 55 -7.26 17.37 -1.43
CA ASP A 55 -5.98 17.92 -1.89
C ASP A 55 -4.80 17.36 -1.07
N GLY A 56 -5.02 17.07 0.21
CA GLY A 56 -4.02 16.45 1.08
C GLY A 56 -3.91 14.94 0.94
N TYR A 57 -4.79 14.28 0.19
CA TYR A 57 -4.78 12.82 0.07
C TYR A 57 -3.48 12.36 -0.61
N PRO A 58 -2.74 11.39 -0.03
CA PRO A 58 -1.46 10.95 -0.59
C PRO A 58 -1.60 10.44 -2.02
N THR A 59 -0.81 11.00 -2.93
CA THR A 59 -0.77 10.59 -4.34
C THR A 59 0.29 9.50 -4.53
N PRO A 60 -0.01 8.41 -5.26
CA PRO A 60 0.99 7.38 -5.53
C PRO A 60 2.14 7.96 -6.35
N ASP A 61 3.37 7.61 -6.01
CA ASP A 61 4.52 7.89 -6.87
C ASP A 61 4.29 7.21 -8.23
N PRO A 62 4.44 7.89 -9.37
CA PRO A 62 4.34 7.27 -10.70
C PRO A 62 5.26 6.07 -10.86
N VAL A 63 6.40 6.08 -10.17
CA VAL A 63 7.31 4.96 -10.08
C VAL A 63 6.72 3.81 -9.26
N LEU A 64 5.44 3.72 -8.91
CA LEU A 64 4.85 2.49 -8.36
C LEU A 64 4.22 1.63 -9.45
N THR A 65 3.82 2.23 -10.57
CA THR A 65 3.14 1.54 -11.68
C THR A 65 4.01 1.33 -12.91
N GLN A 66 5.27 1.78 -12.89
CA GLN A 66 6.22 1.59 -13.98
C GLN A 66 6.89 0.20 -13.96
N PRO A 67 7.16 -0.44 -15.10
CA PRO A 67 7.89 -1.72 -15.13
C PRO A 67 9.23 -1.66 -14.38
N ILE A 68 9.58 -2.75 -13.70
CA ILE A 68 10.93 -2.93 -13.14
C ILE A 68 11.76 -3.64 -14.20
N GLU A 69 12.72 -2.91 -14.78
CA GLU A 69 13.59 -3.44 -15.83
C GLU A 69 14.62 -4.42 -15.24
N ILE A 70 14.69 -5.62 -15.84
CA ILE A 70 15.68 -6.65 -15.50
C ILE A 70 16.47 -6.93 -16.79
N SER A 71 17.78 -6.75 -16.74
CA SER A 71 18.70 -7.03 -17.84
C SER A 71 19.12 -8.49 -17.87
N ASP A 72 19.71 -8.93 -18.98
CA ASP A 72 20.29 -10.27 -19.10
C ASP A 72 21.64 -10.44 -18.35
N LYS A 73 22.25 -9.35 -17.88
CA LYS A 73 23.60 -9.34 -17.29
C LYS A 73 23.60 -9.80 -15.84
N LYS A 74 24.16 -10.97 -15.54
CA LYS A 74 24.28 -11.46 -14.16
C LYS A 74 25.32 -10.67 -13.37
N SER A 75 24.97 -10.27 -12.15
CA SER A 75 25.95 -9.82 -11.16
C SER A 75 26.59 -11.02 -10.44
N PRO A 76 27.88 -10.94 -10.06
CA PRO A 76 28.51 -11.93 -9.18
C PRO A 76 27.81 -12.11 -7.82
N THR A 77 27.11 -11.08 -7.32
CA THR A 77 26.46 -11.11 -6.01
C THR A 77 24.95 -11.28 -6.05
N GLY A 78 24.34 -11.15 -7.24
CA GLY A 78 22.89 -10.98 -7.36
C GLY A 78 22.06 -12.16 -6.83
N MET A 79 22.49 -13.41 -7.00
CA MET A 79 21.77 -14.55 -6.43
C MET A 79 21.78 -14.56 -4.90
N LYS A 80 22.94 -14.27 -4.30
CA LYS A 80 23.10 -14.22 -2.84
C LYS A 80 22.29 -13.07 -2.25
N GLU A 81 22.28 -11.93 -2.93
CA GLU A 81 21.51 -10.76 -2.52
C GLU A 81 20.01 -10.97 -2.69
N LEU A 82 19.57 -11.64 -3.76
CA LEU A 82 18.16 -12.03 -3.94
C LEU A 82 17.69 -12.98 -2.82
N GLN A 83 18.55 -13.90 -2.38
CA GLN A 83 18.25 -14.76 -1.22
C GLN A 83 18.12 -13.95 0.07
N LYS A 84 19.04 -13.03 0.34
CA LYS A 84 18.94 -12.10 1.49
C LYS A 84 17.64 -11.30 1.47
N PHE A 85 17.26 -10.78 0.30
CA PHE A 85 16.00 -10.06 0.14
C PHE A 85 14.78 -10.96 0.39
N ALA A 86 14.81 -12.23 -0.06
CA ALA A 86 13.76 -13.20 0.25
C ALA A 86 13.71 -13.57 1.75
N GLU A 87 14.84 -13.54 2.45
CA GLU A 87 14.91 -13.76 3.90
C GLU A 87 14.31 -12.59 4.69
N LEU A 88 14.47 -11.34 4.21
CA LEU A 88 13.81 -10.16 4.81
C LEU A 88 12.28 -10.28 4.82
N ALA A 89 11.69 -10.90 3.80
CA ALA A 89 10.26 -11.18 3.77
C ALA A 89 9.79 -12.10 4.90
N ASN A 90 10.71 -12.79 5.57
CA ASN A 90 10.46 -13.63 6.74
C ASN A 90 11.14 -13.08 8.00
N GLY A 91 11.69 -11.85 7.94
CA GLY A 91 12.40 -11.19 9.01
C GLY A 91 11.50 -10.78 10.18
N PRO A 92 12.08 -10.39 11.32
CA PRO A 92 11.32 -10.05 12.52
C PRO A 92 10.44 -8.81 12.32
N ALA A 93 10.94 -7.76 11.64
CA ALA A 93 10.11 -6.58 11.35
C ALA A 93 8.93 -6.92 10.43
N GLN A 94 9.13 -7.77 9.43
CA GLN A 94 8.06 -8.20 8.51
C GLN A 94 6.98 -9.04 9.22
N ARG A 95 7.38 -9.91 10.16
CA ARG A 95 6.41 -10.65 10.99
C ARG A 95 5.63 -9.72 11.90
N GLN A 96 6.31 -8.77 12.55
CA GLN A 96 5.65 -7.74 13.37
C GLN A 96 4.66 -6.92 12.53
N ALA A 97 5.02 -6.56 11.29
CA ALA A 97 4.15 -5.84 10.37
C ALA A 97 2.90 -6.67 10.04
N ALA A 98 3.05 -7.97 9.76
CA ALA A 98 1.93 -8.85 9.45
C ALA A 98 0.97 -9.00 10.65
N GLU A 99 1.49 -9.19 11.87
CA GLU A 99 0.70 -9.27 13.10
C GLU A 99 -0.07 -7.97 13.35
N LEU A 100 0.62 -6.82 13.23
CA LEU A 100 0.02 -5.52 13.45
C LEU A 100 -1.00 -5.18 12.37
N GLN A 101 -0.78 -5.61 11.13
CA GLN A 101 -1.74 -5.48 10.04
C GLN A 101 -3.03 -6.27 10.32
N GLN A 102 -2.92 -7.51 10.82
CA GLN A 102 -4.09 -8.28 11.24
C GLN A 102 -4.81 -7.63 12.42
N LYS A 103 -4.08 -7.07 13.38
CA LYS A 103 -4.63 -6.33 14.52
C LYS A 103 -5.41 -5.10 14.04
N ILE A 104 -4.83 -4.28 13.16
CA ILE A 104 -5.48 -3.11 12.56
C ILE A 104 -6.74 -3.52 11.81
N GLN A 105 -6.69 -4.56 10.97
CA GLN A 105 -7.87 -5.08 10.27
C GLN A 105 -8.97 -5.53 11.23
N SER A 106 -8.61 -6.22 12.31
CA SER A 106 -9.56 -6.65 13.33
C SER A 106 -10.21 -5.46 14.04
N GLN A 107 -9.41 -4.46 14.42
CA GLN A 107 -9.90 -3.24 15.04
C GLN A 107 -10.85 -2.47 14.13
N LEU A 108 -10.51 -2.33 12.84
CA LEU A 108 -11.36 -1.70 11.83
C LEU A 108 -12.70 -2.43 11.67
N ARG A 109 -12.71 -3.76 11.60
CA ARG A 109 -13.95 -4.55 11.50
C ARG A 109 -14.86 -4.41 12.73
N ASN A 110 -14.26 -4.22 13.91
CA ASN A 110 -14.97 -4.08 15.17
C ASN A 110 -15.34 -2.61 15.48
N GLN A 111 -14.90 -1.66 14.66
CA GLN A 111 -15.21 -0.26 14.82
C GLN A 111 -16.67 -0.01 14.46
N LYS A 112 -17.40 0.73 15.31
CA LYS A 112 -18.77 1.13 15.01
C LYS A 112 -18.75 2.23 13.94
N SER A 113 -19.61 2.11 12.93
CA SER A 113 -19.70 3.02 11.76
C SER A 113 -19.93 4.50 12.08
N ASN A 114 -20.26 4.84 13.32
CA ASN A 114 -20.61 6.20 13.75
C ASN A 114 -19.62 6.74 14.79
N GLN A 115 -18.45 6.11 14.94
CA GLN A 115 -17.39 6.54 15.84
C GLN A 115 -16.10 6.67 15.04
N GLY A 116 -15.41 7.80 15.19
CA GLY A 116 -14.06 7.98 14.66
C GLY A 116 -13.09 6.90 15.17
N PRO A 117 -11.87 6.82 14.60
CA PRO A 117 -10.90 5.78 14.91
C PRO A 117 -10.63 5.69 16.40
N SER A 118 -10.69 4.47 16.94
CA SER A 118 -10.47 4.25 18.37
C SER A 118 -9.01 4.59 18.76
N PRO A 119 -8.75 4.98 20.02
CA PRO A 119 -7.39 5.21 20.50
C PRO A 119 -6.46 4.00 20.26
N GLU A 120 -6.99 2.78 20.37
CA GLU A 120 -6.24 1.54 20.13
C GLU A 120 -5.89 1.34 18.65
N LEU A 121 -6.78 1.76 17.74
CA LEU A 121 -6.51 1.75 16.30
C LEU A 121 -5.43 2.78 15.97
N LEU A 122 -5.54 4.01 16.48
CA LEU A 122 -4.54 5.06 16.28
C LEU A 122 -3.16 4.66 16.82
N ALA A 123 -3.13 4.03 17.99
CA ALA A 123 -1.89 3.49 18.57
C ALA A 123 -1.27 2.40 17.68
N SER A 124 -2.10 1.51 17.12
CA SER A 124 -1.62 0.43 16.24
C SER A 124 -1.14 0.97 14.89
N ILE A 125 -1.78 2.00 14.34
CA ILE A 125 -1.29 2.71 13.15
C ILE A 125 0.04 3.40 13.46
N LYS A 126 0.18 4.07 14.59
CA LYS A 126 1.45 4.68 14.98
C LYS A 126 2.56 3.64 15.17
N GLU A 127 2.25 2.51 15.77
CA GLU A 127 3.19 1.39 15.92
C GLU A 127 3.66 0.88 14.54
N MET A 128 2.78 0.87 13.52
CA MET A 128 3.13 0.44 12.17
C MET A 128 4.20 1.32 11.54
N GLY A 129 4.18 2.63 11.81
CA GLY A 129 5.25 3.54 11.37
C GLY A 129 6.62 3.14 11.93
N GLY A 130 6.67 2.79 13.22
CA GLY A 130 7.90 2.31 13.84
C GLY A 130 8.37 0.96 13.30
N VAL A 131 7.45 0.06 12.91
CA VAL A 131 7.80 -1.20 12.26
C VAL A 131 8.34 -0.97 10.85
N LEU A 132 7.74 -0.05 10.09
CA LEU A 132 8.20 0.34 8.77
C LEU A 132 9.62 0.92 8.83
N ASP A 133 9.94 1.73 9.83
CA ASP A 133 11.30 2.23 10.04
C ASP A 133 12.30 1.10 10.32
N LYS A 134 11.92 0.09 11.11
CA LYS A 134 12.75 -1.11 11.31
C LYS A 134 12.94 -1.88 10.01
N MET A 135 11.89 -2.05 9.19
CA MET A 135 12.01 -2.71 7.89
C MET A 135 13.00 -1.97 6.99
N LYS A 136 12.95 -0.62 6.93
CA LYS A 136 13.93 0.19 6.19
C LYS A 136 15.35 -0.06 6.69
N GLN A 137 15.55 -0.10 8.01
CA GLN A 137 16.85 -0.38 8.61
C GLN A 137 17.36 -1.79 8.26
N GLU A 138 16.48 -2.81 8.32
CA GLU A 138 16.83 -4.19 7.95
C GLU A 138 17.20 -4.31 6.47
N VAL A 139 16.47 -3.63 5.57
CA VAL A 139 16.79 -3.57 4.13
C VAL A 139 18.14 -2.86 3.91
N ALA A 140 18.35 -1.71 4.53
CA ALA A 140 19.60 -0.96 4.42
C ALA A 140 20.80 -1.77 4.95
N ALA A 141 20.62 -2.52 6.04
CA ALA A 141 21.65 -3.39 6.62
C ALA A 141 22.09 -4.53 5.69
N GLN A 142 21.28 -4.92 4.69
CA GLN A 142 21.69 -5.91 3.71
C GLN A 142 22.80 -5.41 2.78
N ASN A 143 22.96 -4.08 2.66
CA ASN A 143 23.96 -3.42 1.82
C ASN A 143 23.99 -4.00 0.40
N LEU A 144 22.82 -4.04 -0.24
CA LEU A 144 22.63 -4.61 -1.58
C LEU A 144 23.47 -3.85 -2.61
N GLN A 145 24.32 -4.55 -3.34
CA GLN A 145 25.21 -4.01 -4.37
C GLN A 145 24.69 -4.29 -5.78
N ASP A 146 23.92 -5.37 -5.96
CA ASP A 146 23.25 -5.65 -7.21
C ASP A 146 22.15 -4.59 -7.44
N PRO A 147 22.25 -3.79 -8.51
CA PRO A 147 21.33 -2.67 -8.73
C PRO A 147 19.89 -3.13 -8.99
N GLU A 148 19.68 -4.33 -9.55
CA GLU A 148 18.35 -4.84 -9.86
C GLU A 148 17.68 -5.43 -8.60
N VAL A 149 18.45 -6.13 -7.76
CA VAL A 149 17.97 -6.59 -6.44
C VAL A 149 17.72 -5.40 -5.52
N LYS A 150 18.59 -4.39 -5.54
CA LYS A 150 18.37 -3.14 -4.80
C LYS A 150 17.11 -2.42 -5.26
N ASN A 151 16.91 -2.25 -6.57
CA ASN A 151 15.72 -1.62 -7.12
C ASN A 151 14.44 -2.38 -6.75
N LEU A 152 14.47 -3.72 -6.78
CA LEU A 152 13.37 -4.56 -6.31
C LEU A 152 13.03 -4.29 -4.84
N ALA A 153 14.04 -4.22 -3.97
CA ALA A 153 13.85 -3.97 -2.55
C ALA A 153 13.32 -2.55 -2.28
N ASP A 154 13.92 -1.55 -2.92
CA ASP A 154 13.50 -0.14 -2.82
C ASP A 154 12.04 0.02 -3.27
N ARG A 155 11.64 -0.68 -4.34
CA ARG A 155 10.28 -0.66 -4.89
C ARG A 155 9.25 -1.32 -3.98
N ALA A 156 9.61 -2.43 -3.33
CA ALA A 156 8.77 -3.05 -2.31
C ALA A 156 8.59 -2.12 -1.11
N MET A 157 9.66 -1.48 -0.64
CA MET A 157 9.60 -0.53 0.47
C MET A 157 8.78 0.72 0.13
N LEU A 158 8.93 1.28 -1.08
CA LEU A 158 8.15 2.45 -1.50
C LEU A 158 6.64 2.18 -1.48
N GLY A 159 6.21 1.01 -1.97
CA GLY A 159 4.79 0.62 -1.93
C GLY A 159 4.26 0.49 -0.49
N SER A 160 5.09 -0.06 0.40
CA SER A 160 4.81 -0.20 1.83
C SER A 160 4.64 1.17 2.51
N GLU A 161 5.55 2.10 2.21
CA GLU A 161 5.50 3.47 2.73
C GLU A 161 4.28 4.22 2.24
N PHE A 162 3.94 4.06 0.96
CA PHE A 162 2.75 4.68 0.40
C PHE A 162 1.47 4.17 1.05
N ALA A 163 1.34 2.84 1.21
CA ALA A 163 0.23 2.23 1.92
C ALA A 163 0.10 2.75 3.36
N TYR A 164 1.22 2.86 4.08
CA TYR A 164 1.24 3.40 5.43
C TYR A 164 0.77 4.87 5.48
N LYS A 165 1.33 5.73 4.61
CA LYS A 165 0.97 7.16 4.53
C LYS A 165 -0.52 7.35 4.32
N VAL A 166 -1.16 6.52 3.49
CA VAL A 166 -2.60 6.62 3.27
C VAL A 166 -3.39 6.20 4.51
N ILE A 167 -3.04 5.11 5.17
CA ILE A 167 -3.70 4.69 6.42
C ILE A 167 -3.57 5.78 7.49
N GLU A 168 -2.36 6.32 7.69
CA GLU A 168 -2.11 7.41 8.63
C GLU A 168 -2.91 8.65 8.26
N TYR A 169 -2.93 9.04 6.98
CA TYR A 169 -3.69 10.18 6.51
C TYR A 169 -5.19 10.02 6.78
N MET A 170 -5.78 8.88 6.40
CA MET A 170 -7.19 8.60 6.64
C MET A 170 -7.52 8.64 8.13
N ALA A 171 -6.67 8.06 8.98
CA ALA A 171 -6.86 8.12 10.43
C ALA A 171 -6.80 9.57 10.96
N SER A 172 -5.89 10.39 10.44
CA SER A 172 -5.76 11.81 10.84
C SER A 172 -6.95 12.68 10.41
N GLN A 173 -7.60 12.35 9.29
CA GLN A 173 -8.73 13.12 8.75
C GLN A 173 -10.10 12.55 9.13
N ALA A 174 -10.16 11.42 9.85
CA ALA A 174 -11.41 10.70 10.10
C ALA A 174 -12.52 11.57 10.70
N GLY A 175 -12.21 12.46 11.64
CA GLY A 175 -13.20 13.37 12.23
C GLY A 175 -13.85 14.33 11.21
N LYS A 176 -13.15 14.68 10.12
CA LYS A 176 -13.71 15.48 9.02
C LYS A 176 -14.51 14.62 8.06
N MET A 177 -14.07 13.39 7.80
CA MET A 177 -14.72 12.44 6.89
C MET A 177 -16.02 11.84 7.45
N ASP A 178 -16.09 11.67 8.77
CA ASP A 178 -17.28 11.20 9.48
C ASP A 178 -18.28 12.34 9.79
N GLY A 179 -17.91 13.58 9.48
CA GLY A 179 -18.77 14.75 9.66
C GLY A 179 -19.98 14.75 8.74
N GLU A 180 -21.10 15.30 9.21
CA GLU A 180 -22.36 15.35 8.45
C GLU A 180 -22.21 16.02 7.07
N ALA A 181 -21.37 17.06 6.98
CA ALA A 181 -21.08 17.75 5.71
C ALA A 181 -20.36 16.86 4.70
N ALA A 182 -19.44 16.01 5.14
CA ALA A 182 -18.75 15.03 4.29
C ALA A 182 -19.72 13.95 3.81
N GLN A 183 -20.50 13.36 4.73
CA GLN A 183 -21.44 12.29 4.46
C GLN A 183 -22.57 12.71 3.50
N LYS A 184 -22.95 13.99 3.50
CA LYS A 184 -23.98 14.55 2.60
C LYS A 184 -23.42 15.11 1.30
N SER A 185 -22.09 15.26 1.18
CA SER A 185 -21.46 15.83 -0.01
C SER A 185 -21.13 14.73 -1.02
N ALA A 186 -21.96 14.60 -2.06
CA ALA A 186 -21.71 13.66 -3.15
C ALA A 186 -20.39 13.96 -3.89
N ALA A 187 -20.02 15.23 -4.03
CA ALA A 187 -18.75 15.64 -4.64
C ALA A 187 -17.55 15.14 -3.82
N PHE A 188 -17.60 15.30 -2.49
CA PHE A 188 -16.55 14.82 -1.59
C PHE A 188 -16.43 13.29 -1.64
N MET A 189 -17.55 12.58 -1.52
CA MET A 189 -17.55 11.12 -1.57
C MET A 189 -17.00 10.59 -2.90
N ASN A 190 -17.37 11.21 -4.02
CA ASN A 190 -16.85 10.81 -5.33
C ASN A 190 -15.34 11.05 -5.47
N ALA A 191 -14.86 12.24 -5.08
CA ALA A 191 -13.43 12.56 -5.12
C ALA A 191 -12.62 11.63 -4.20
N PHE A 192 -13.08 11.43 -2.96
CA PHE A 192 -12.44 10.55 -1.99
C PHE A 192 -12.38 9.09 -2.47
N ASN A 193 -13.49 8.58 -3.02
CA ASN A 193 -13.53 7.25 -3.62
C ASN A 193 -12.62 7.14 -4.84
N GLY A 194 -12.51 8.21 -5.64
CA GLY A 194 -11.58 8.31 -6.76
C GLY A 194 -10.12 8.19 -6.33
N LYS A 195 -9.70 8.98 -5.33
CA LYS A 195 -8.35 8.91 -4.73
C LYS A 195 -8.06 7.53 -4.15
N THR A 196 -9.01 6.97 -3.40
CA THR A 196 -8.91 5.64 -2.81
C THR A 196 -8.75 4.56 -3.88
N THR A 197 -9.55 4.61 -4.94
CA THR A 197 -9.45 3.66 -6.07
C THR A 197 -8.11 3.78 -6.79
N ALA A 198 -7.61 5.01 -7.02
CA ALA A 198 -6.32 5.23 -7.66
C ALA A 198 -5.17 4.67 -6.83
N MET A 199 -5.17 4.90 -5.52
CA MET A 199 -4.22 4.30 -4.58
C MET A 199 -4.28 2.76 -4.64
N GLN A 200 -5.47 2.16 -4.54
CA GLN A 200 -5.63 0.69 -4.60
C GLN A 200 -5.04 0.11 -5.89
N LYS A 201 -5.37 0.72 -7.04
CA LYS A 201 -4.82 0.31 -8.33
C LYS A 201 -3.29 0.40 -8.36
N ALA A 202 -2.72 1.49 -7.87
CA ALA A 202 -1.27 1.69 -7.84
C ALA A 202 -0.56 0.65 -6.96
N LEU A 203 -1.12 0.34 -5.79
CA LEU A 203 -0.54 -0.65 -4.87
C LEU A 203 -0.63 -2.08 -5.41
N VAL A 204 -1.78 -2.47 -5.98
CA VAL A 204 -1.97 -3.78 -6.62
C VAL A 204 -1.00 -3.95 -7.79
N GLU A 205 -0.88 -2.92 -8.63
CA GLU A 205 0.02 -2.94 -9.78
C GLU A 205 1.48 -2.99 -9.34
N ASN A 206 1.88 -2.22 -8.32
CA ASN A 206 3.22 -2.30 -7.74
C ASN A 206 3.53 -3.71 -7.25
N GLN A 207 2.60 -4.34 -6.53
CA GLN A 207 2.77 -5.70 -6.02
C GLN A 207 2.95 -6.72 -7.15
N ARG A 208 2.17 -6.58 -8.25
CA ARG A 208 2.31 -7.41 -9.45
C ARG A 208 3.71 -7.24 -10.07
N LEU A 209 4.14 -6.00 -10.27
CA LEU A 209 5.42 -5.67 -10.89
C LEU A 209 6.63 -6.13 -10.06
N VAL A 210 6.58 -5.96 -8.74
CA VAL A 210 7.59 -6.50 -7.81
C VAL A 210 7.64 -8.03 -7.90
N GLY A 211 6.49 -8.71 -7.91
CA GLY A 211 6.43 -10.16 -8.04
C GLY A 211 7.02 -10.68 -9.35
N GLU A 212 6.69 -10.04 -10.48
CA GLU A 212 7.22 -10.40 -11.80
C GLU A 212 8.72 -10.17 -11.89
N ALA A 213 9.23 -9.05 -11.37
CA ALA A 213 10.65 -8.75 -11.36
C ALA A 213 11.44 -9.73 -10.48
N ALA A 214 10.90 -10.08 -9.32
CA ALA A 214 11.47 -11.10 -8.44
C ALA A 214 11.54 -12.47 -9.13
N GLN A 215 10.51 -12.85 -9.87
CA GLN A 215 10.52 -14.08 -10.65
C GLN A 215 11.57 -14.04 -11.76
N LYS A 216 11.63 -12.96 -12.54
CA LYS A 216 12.64 -12.78 -13.60
C LYS A 216 14.07 -12.84 -13.05
N LEU A 217 14.33 -12.17 -11.92
CA LEU A 217 15.62 -12.25 -11.23
C LEU A 217 15.93 -13.67 -10.76
N SER A 218 14.95 -14.38 -10.21
CA SER A 218 15.13 -15.78 -9.81
C SER A 218 15.47 -16.67 -11.01
N GLU A 219 14.80 -16.50 -12.15
CA GLU A 219 15.07 -17.27 -13.37
C GLU A 219 16.45 -16.95 -13.95
N LYS A 220 16.81 -15.67 -14.00
CA LYS A 220 18.12 -15.17 -14.44
C LYS A 220 19.26 -15.82 -13.65
N TYR A 221 19.14 -15.90 -12.33
CA TYR A 221 20.19 -16.44 -11.46
C TYR A 221 20.13 -17.97 -11.27
N SER A 222 19.07 -18.64 -11.73
CA SER A 222 18.97 -20.11 -11.69
C SER A 222 19.47 -20.80 -12.96
N LYS A 223 19.53 -20.05 -14.08
CA LYS A 223 20.22 -20.45 -15.31
C LYS A 223 21.70 -20.04 -15.21
#